data_AF-A0A8T6UWF5-F1
#
_entry.id   AF-A0A8T6UWF5-F1
#
_cell.length_a   1.000
_cell.length_b   1.000
_cell.length_c   1.000
_cell.angle_alpha   90.00
_cell.angle_beta   90.00
_cell.angle_gamma   90.00
#
_symmetry.space_group_name_H-M   'P 1'
#
loop_
_entity.id
_entity.type
_entity.pdbx_description
1 polymer ?
#
loop_
_entity_poly.entity_id
_entity_poly.type
_entity_poly.pdbx_seq_one_letter_code
_entity_poly.pdbx_strand_id
1 'polypeptide(L)' 'SNTKREWAGYEPNFIDFLRRSDTDEEALVIINYLEERGEITPKEAAKIRNRLEKEGLRSFGPKKSPGFYDKSKPRK' A
#
# COMPACT_ATOMS: atom_id res chain seq x y z
N SER A 1 20.39 -10.98 14.45
CA SER A 1 20.64 -9.94 13.43
C SER A 1 19.92 -10.34 12.15
N ASN A 2 18.90 -9.58 11.74
CA ASN A 2 18.43 -9.64 10.35
C ASN A 2 17.96 -8.24 9.92
N THR A 3 18.91 -7.31 9.99
CA THR A 3 18.88 -6.06 9.23
C THR A 3 18.97 -6.42 7.76
N LYS A 4 17.82 -6.50 7.05
CA LYS A 4 17.78 -6.34 5.59
C LYS A 4 16.35 -6.16 5.09
N ARG A 5 15.85 -4.94 5.20
CA ARG A 5 15.10 -4.33 4.09
C ARG A 5 15.91 -3.12 3.62
N GLU A 6 17.12 -3.41 3.17
CA GLU A 6 17.90 -2.52 2.34
C GLU A 6 17.25 -2.50 0.95
N TRP A 7 16.22 -1.68 0.77
CA TRP A 7 15.70 -1.36 -0.56
C TRP A 7 15.89 0.13 -0.82
N ALA A 8 17.13 0.49 -1.08
CA ALA A 8 17.52 1.74 -1.72
C ALA A 8 17.10 1.79 -3.21
N GLY A 9 15.91 1.26 -3.54
CA GLY A 9 15.45 1.05 -4.93
C GLY A 9 14.02 0.50 -5.02
N TYR A 10 13.08 1.18 -4.36
CA TYR A 10 11.62 1.12 -4.57
C TYR A 10 10.95 -0.27 -4.75
N GLU A 11 10.98 -1.11 -3.71
CA GLU A 11 9.88 -2.08 -3.54
C GLU A 11 8.73 -1.41 -2.77
N PRO A 12 7.53 -1.27 -3.37
CA PRO A 12 6.39 -0.70 -2.67
C PRO A 12 5.96 -1.62 -1.51
N ASN A 13 6.13 -1.14 -0.27
CA ASN A 13 5.49 -1.76 0.89
C ASN A 13 3.96 -1.79 0.65
N PHE A 14 3.24 -2.82 1.08
CA PHE A 14 1.78 -2.88 0.92
C PHE A 14 1.05 -1.64 1.46
N ILE A 15 1.61 -1.00 2.49
CA ILE A 15 1.11 0.29 3.02
C ILE A 15 1.09 1.37 1.92
N ASP A 16 2.03 1.36 0.98
CA ASP A 16 2.04 2.29 -0.15
C ASP A 16 0.94 2.01 -1.16
N PHE A 17 0.51 0.75 -1.31
CA PHE A 17 -0.68 0.44 -2.10
C PHE A 17 -1.94 1.00 -1.41
N LEU A 18 -2.08 0.79 -0.09
CA LEU A 18 -3.19 1.37 0.68
C LEU A 18 -3.19 2.89 0.60
N ARG A 19 -2.04 3.54 0.73
CA ARG A 19 -1.94 5.00 0.65
C ARG A 19 -2.24 5.58 -0.73
N ARG A 20 -2.23 4.76 -1.79
CA ARG A 20 -2.66 5.18 -3.14
C ARG A 20 -4.17 5.07 -3.32
N SER A 21 -4.84 4.25 -2.52
CA SER A 21 -6.29 4.17 -2.50
C SER A 21 -6.94 5.51 -2.13
N ASP A 22 -8.07 5.75 -2.78
CA ASP A 22 -8.98 6.86 -2.54
C ASP A 22 -9.96 6.55 -1.42
N THR A 23 -10.46 5.30 -1.37
CA THR A 23 -11.49 4.88 -0.42
C THR A 23 -11.10 3.63 0.36
N ASP A 24 -11.85 3.37 1.44
CA ASP A 24 -11.69 2.18 2.26
C ASP A 24 -12.02 0.90 1.45
N GLU A 25 -12.98 0.96 0.51
CA GLU A 25 -13.33 -0.16 -0.37
C GLU A 25 -12.16 -0.54 -1.29
N GLU A 26 -11.49 0.44 -1.88
CA GLU A 26 -10.29 0.19 -2.71
C GLU A 26 -9.17 -0.42 -1.88
N ALA A 27 -8.96 0.07 -0.65
CA ALA A 27 -7.98 -0.48 0.26
C ALA A 27 -8.31 -1.94 0.63
N LEU A 28 -9.59 -2.27 0.82
CA LEU A 28 -10.04 -3.63 1.09
C LEU A 28 -9.76 -4.59 -0.07
N VAL A 29 -9.96 -4.15 -1.33
CA VAL A 29 -9.60 -4.93 -2.52
C VAL A 29 -8.11 -5.26 -2.54
N ILE A 30 -7.25 -4.29 -2.23
CA ILE A 30 -5.80 -4.50 -2.14
C ILE A 30 -5.45 -5.49 -1.02
N ILE A 31 -6.07 -5.37 0.16
CA ILE A 31 -5.81 -6.30 1.28
C ILE A 31 -6.19 -7.72 0.90
N ASN A 32 -7.36 -7.93 0.28
CA ASN A 32 -7.79 -9.24 -0.19
C ASN A 32 -6.84 -9.82 -1.23
N TYR A 33 -6.44 -9.02 -2.23
CA TYR A 33 -5.50 -9.44 -3.26
C TYR A 33 -4.15 -9.91 -2.68
N LEU A 34 -3.62 -9.18 -1.68
CA LEU A 34 -2.36 -9.54 -1.04
C LEU A 34 -2.49 -10.80 -0.17
N GLU A 35 -3.61 -10.99 0.52
CA GLU A 35 -3.88 -12.20 1.31
C GLU A 35 -4.03 -13.43 0.40
N GLU A 36 -4.80 -13.31 -0.68
CA GLU A 36 -5.02 -14.38 -1.67
C GLU A 36 -3.72 -14.86 -2.31
N ARG A 37 -2.75 -13.95 -2.49
CA ARG A 37 -1.42 -14.26 -3.02
C ARG A 37 -0.41 -14.73 -1.97
N GLY A 38 -0.78 -14.72 -0.68
CA GLY A 38 0.12 -15.07 0.41
C GLY A 38 1.21 -14.02 0.70
N GLU A 39 1.07 -12.79 0.17
CA GLU A 39 1.99 -11.68 0.41
C GLU A 39 1.85 -11.12 1.84
N ILE A 40 0.67 -11.29 2.42
CA ILE A 40 0.40 -11.08 3.85
C ILE A 40 -0.33 -12.30 4.42
N THR A 41 -0.07 -12.61 5.68
CA THR A 41 -0.75 -13.73 6.35
C THR A 41 -2.20 -13.36 6.69
N PRO A 42 -3.11 -14.35 6.88
CA PRO A 42 -4.48 -14.05 7.30
C PRO A 42 -4.59 -13.27 8.61
N LYS A 43 -3.65 -13.50 9.53
CA LYS A 43 -3.56 -12.75 10.79
C LYS A 43 -3.18 -11.28 10.56
N GLU A 44 -2.30 -11.00 9.61
CA GLU A 44 -1.94 -9.63 9.23
C GLU A 44 -3.08 -8.94 8.49
N ALA A 45 -3.71 -9.62 7.53
CA ALA A 45 -4.86 -9.12 6.81
C ALA A 45 -6.01 -8.74 7.77
N ALA A 46 -6.33 -9.60 8.74
CA ALA A 46 -7.34 -9.32 9.77
C ALA A 46 -7.02 -8.06 10.60
N LYS A 47 -5.75 -7.86 11.00
CA LYS A 47 -5.33 -6.65 11.72
C LYS A 47 -5.47 -5.39 10.87
N ILE A 48 -5.09 -5.47 9.60
CA ILE A 48 -5.17 -4.33 8.67
C ILE A 48 -6.64 -3.98 8.42
N ARG A 49 -7.52 -4.96 8.17
CA ARG A 49 -8.98 -4.74 8.05
C ARG A 49 -9.57 -4.10 9.30
N ASN A 50 -9.21 -4.59 10.49
CA ASN A 50 -9.73 -4.03 11.74
C ASN A 50 -9.29 -2.56 11.93
N ARG A 51 -8.06 -2.23 11.54
CA ARG A 51 -7.59 -0.84 11.58
C ARG A 51 -8.29 0.02 10.54
N LEU A 52 -8.46 -0.47 9.32
CA LEU A 52 -9.18 0.22 8.25
C LEU A 52 -10.62 0.54 8.68
N GLU A 53 -11.33 -0.44 9.25
CA GLU A 53 -12.71 -0.28 9.74
C GLU A 53 -12.83 0.74 10.89
N LYS A 54 -11.86 0.76 11.81
CA LYS A 54 -11.92 1.61 13.01
C LYS A 54 -11.39 3.02 12.82
N GLU A 55 -10.32 3.16 12.03
CA GLU A 55 -9.53 4.39 11.92
C GLU A 55 -9.57 5.00 10.50
N GLY A 56 -10.15 4.28 9.53
CA GLY A 56 -10.20 4.68 8.12
C GLY A 56 -8.85 4.59 7.41
N LEU A 57 -8.86 4.74 6.09
CA LEU A 57 -7.69 4.61 5.23
C LEU A 57 -6.52 5.53 5.62
N ARG A 58 -6.80 6.74 6.11
CA ARG A 58 -5.76 7.72 6.44
C ARG A 58 -4.99 7.41 7.71
N SER A 59 -5.42 6.40 8.49
CA SER A 59 -4.61 5.81 9.56
C SER A 59 -3.30 5.20 9.06
N PHE A 60 -3.25 4.75 7.80
CA PHE A 60 -2.05 4.20 7.17
C PHE A 60 -1.09 5.27 6.65
N GLY A 61 -1.45 6.55 6.78
CA GLY A 61 -0.65 7.70 6.39
C GLY A 61 -1.32 8.56 5.31
N PRO A 62 -0.70 9.72 4.96
CA PRO A 62 -1.25 10.63 3.98
C PRO A 62 -1.28 9.98 2.58
N LYS A 63 -2.29 10.36 1.78
CA LYS A 63 -2.49 9.88 0.40
C LYS A 63 -1.22 10.09 -0.41
N LYS A 64 -0.77 9.05 -1.12
CA LYS A 64 0.30 9.16 -2.13
C LYS A 64 -0.34 9.46 -3.48
N SER A 65 -0.07 10.65 -4.02
CA SER A 65 -0.52 11.01 -5.36
C SER A 65 0.23 10.19 -6.42
N PRO A 66 -0.44 9.72 -7.48
CA PRO A 66 0.26 9.23 -8.67
C PRO A 66 0.96 10.42 -9.34
N GLY A 67 2.29 10.48 -9.26
CA GLY A 67 3.00 11.60 -9.86
C GLY A 67 4.46 11.74 -9.46
N PHE A 68 5.33 10.87 -9.98
CA PHE A 68 6.75 11.22 -10.18
C PHE A 68 7.40 10.43 -11.35
N TYR A 69 6.67 10.14 -12.44
CA TYR A 69 7.27 9.61 -13.67
C TYR A 69 6.68 10.14 -14.98
N ASP A 70 5.79 11.14 -14.95
CA ASP A 70 5.11 11.63 -16.18
C ASP A 70 5.59 13.01 -16.66
N LYS A 71 6.90 13.28 -16.60
CA LYS A 71 7.51 14.47 -17.24
C LYS A 71 8.95 14.19 -17.71
N SER A 72 9.14 13.27 -18.65
CA SER A 72 10.41 13.18 -19.38
C SER A 72 10.25 12.72 -20.82
N LYS A 73 9.34 13.34 -21.58
CA LYS A 73 9.56 13.52 -23.03
C LYS A 73 9.10 14.91 -23.44
N PRO A 74 9.98 15.84 -23.84
CA PRO A 74 9.52 16.97 -24.64
C PRO A 74 8.90 16.37 -25.91
N ARG A 75 7.63 16.71 -26.18
CA ARG A 75 7.09 16.52 -27.53
C ARG A 75 7.83 17.50 -28.44
N LYS A 76 8.19 16.99 -29.64
CA LYS A 76 9.01 17.64 -30.68
C LYS A 76 8.71 19.12 -30.88
#